data_AF-A0A2G4GR81-F1
#
_entry.id   AF-A0A2G4GR81-F1
#
_cell.length_a   1.000
_cell.length_b   1.000
_cell.length_c   1.000
_cell.angle_alpha   90.00
_cell.angle_beta   90.00
_cell.angle_gamma   90.00
#
_symmetry.space_group_name_H-M   'P 1'
#
loop_
_entity.id
_entity.type
_entity.pdbx_description
1 polymer ?
#
loop_
_entity_poly.entity_id
_entity_poly.type
_entity_poly.pdbx_seq_one_letter_code
_entity_poly.pdbx_strand_id
1 'polypeptide(L)'
;MKTTTEIVAIRKRAGWIASGNLALGALAMLQSLSEGSTAWALFIWLIALQGIAIGFLAGPGWSDHQLDRTPPHRRTSATAGFAWGLLTYWGPILATFMFGLIMAKTLPDATRPQSSLDGNVGASLFQSWVMAFNAFGYTWLTVWLDSRKALSESATKQSETQDVG
;
A
#
# COMPACT_ATOMS: atom_id res chain seq x y z
N MET A 1 7.10 23.79 -5.94
CA MET A 1 7.19 23.31 -4.56
C MET A 1 5.87 23.65 -3.89
N LYS A 2 5.24 22.71 -3.20
CA LYS A 2 3.91 22.92 -2.62
C LYS A 2 3.92 23.88 -1.44
N THR A 3 2.85 24.63 -1.29
CA THR A 3 2.60 25.53 -0.17
C THR A 3 2.30 24.75 1.12
N THR A 4 2.48 25.38 2.28
CA THR A 4 2.17 24.77 3.59
C THR A 4 0.72 24.26 3.65
N THR A 5 -0.24 25.03 3.13
CA THR A 5 -1.66 24.65 3.09
C THR A 5 -1.90 23.38 2.25
N GLU A 6 -1.25 23.27 1.09
CA GLU A 6 -1.34 22.08 0.24
C GLU A 6 -0.72 20.85 0.92
N ILE A 7 0.41 21.01 1.61
CA ILE A 7 1.06 19.92 2.35
C ILE A 7 0.16 19.42 3.49
N VAL A 8 -0.54 20.33 4.19
CA VAL A 8 -1.52 19.95 5.23
C VAL A 8 -2.68 19.15 4.63
N ALA A 9 -3.21 19.56 3.48
CA ALA A 9 -4.27 18.83 2.79
C ALA A 9 -3.82 17.42 2.37
N ILE A 10 -2.60 17.31 1.83
CA ILE A 10 -1.97 16.03 1.47
C ILE A 10 -1.82 15.15 2.70
N ARG A 11 -1.30 15.69 3.82
CA ARG A 11 -1.16 14.95 5.07
C ARG A 11 -2.50 14.40 5.56
N LYS A 12 -3.56 15.22 5.58
CA LYS A 12 -4.89 14.79 6.04
C LYS A 12 -5.43 13.65 5.17
N ARG A 13 -5.33 13.78 3.85
CA ARG A 13 -5.72 12.73 2.90
C ARG A 13 -4.89 11.46 3.11
N ALA A 14 -3.57 11.59 3.22
CA ALA A 14 -2.67 10.47 3.42
C ALA A 14 -2.99 9.70 4.71
N GLY A 15 -3.28 10.42 5.81
CA GLY A 15 -3.69 9.80 7.07
C GLY A 15 -4.98 8.98 6.94
N TRP A 16 -6.02 9.53 6.29
CA TRP A 16 -7.27 8.80 6.08
C TRP A 16 -7.09 7.56 5.21
N ILE A 17 -6.37 7.69 4.09
CA ILE A 17 -6.14 6.57 3.17
C ILE A 17 -5.28 5.49 3.83
N ALA A 18 -4.19 5.88 4.50
CA ALA A 18 -3.33 4.94 5.20
C ALA A 18 -4.12 4.16 6.27
N SER A 19 -4.81 4.86 7.17
CA SER A 19 -5.57 4.22 8.26
C SER A 19 -6.66 3.29 7.73
N GLY A 20 -7.44 3.72 6.73
CA GLY A 20 -8.49 2.88 6.15
C GLY A 20 -7.94 1.60 5.51
N ASN A 21 -6.88 1.73 4.73
CA ASN A 21 -6.28 0.57 4.05
C ASN A 21 -5.58 -0.37 5.04
N LEU A 22 -4.85 0.14 6.03
CA LEU A 22 -4.21 -0.68 7.05
C LEU A 22 -5.23 -1.41 7.93
N ALA A 23 -6.33 -0.75 8.31
CA ALA A 23 -7.41 -1.38 9.06
C ALA A 23 -8.05 -2.51 8.26
N LEU A 24 -8.36 -2.29 6.97
CA LEU A 24 -8.90 -3.33 6.09
C LEU A 24 -7.91 -4.49 5.90
N GLY A 25 -6.62 -4.19 5.72
CA GLY A 25 -5.57 -5.20 5.63
C GLY A 25 -5.48 -6.07 6.90
N ALA A 26 -5.47 -5.44 8.08
CA ALA A 26 -5.41 -6.15 9.35
C ALA A 26 -6.68 -6.98 9.63
N LEU A 27 -7.86 -6.42 9.37
CA LEU A 27 -9.13 -7.14 9.50
C LEU A 27 -9.18 -8.35 8.57
N ALA A 28 -8.71 -8.21 7.33
CA ALA A 28 -8.66 -9.32 6.39
C ALA A 28 -7.66 -10.42 6.83
N MET A 29 -6.51 -10.04 7.39
CA MET A 29 -5.59 -11.01 8.00
C MET A 29 -6.23 -11.77 9.17
N LEU A 30 -6.98 -11.07 10.04
CA LEU A 30 -7.70 -11.70 11.15
C LEU A 30 -8.82 -12.62 10.65
N GLN A 31 -9.59 -12.18 9.66
CA GLN A 31 -10.65 -12.98 9.04
C GLN A 31 -10.11 -14.25 8.39
N SER A 32 -8.86 -14.25 7.88
CA SER A 32 -8.26 -15.47 7.33
C SER A 32 -8.14 -16.62 8.34
N LEU A 33 -8.13 -16.32 9.64
CA LEU A 33 -8.07 -17.34 10.70
C LEU A 33 -9.39 -18.12 10.84
N SER A 34 -10.52 -17.54 10.42
CA SER A 34 -11.82 -18.22 10.48
C SER A 34 -12.06 -19.22 9.34
N GLU A 35 -11.16 -19.28 8.34
CA GLU A 35 -11.30 -20.14 7.14
C GLU A 35 -10.99 -21.63 7.40
N GLY A 36 -10.70 -22.02 8.64
CA GLY A 36 -10.51 -23.43 9.03
C GLY A 36 -9.25 -24.10 8.47
N SER A 37 -8.43 -23.38 7.69
CA SER A 37 -7.18 -23.89 7.11
C SER A 37 -5.99 -23.05 7.57
N THR A 38 -5.13 -23.64 8.40
CA THR A 38 -3.89 -22.99 8.87
C THR A 38 -2.94 -22.68 7.72
N ALA A 39 -2.84 -23.57 6.73
CA ALA A 39 -2.02 -23.35 5.55
C ALA A 39 -2.49 -22.13 4.75
N TRP A 40 -3.81 -21.98 4.59
CA TRP A 40 -4.40 -20.83 3.92
C TRP A 40 -4.16 -19.53 4.70
N ALA A 41 -4.38 -19.53 6.01
CA ALA A 41 -4.12 -18.36 6.85
C ALA A 41 -2.65 -17.90 6.75
N LEU A 42 -1.69 -18.83 6.86
CA LEU A 42 -0.27 -18.52 6.71
C LEU A 42 0.05 -17.94 5.31
N PHE A 43 -0.55 -18.49 4.26
CA PHE A 43 -0.42 -17.95 2.91
C PHE A 43 -0.93 -16.50 2.82
N ILE A 44 -2.12 -16.20 3.35
CA ILE A 44 -2.67 -14.84 3.39
C ILE A 44 -1.73 -13.89 4.14
N TRP A 45 -1.15 -14.32 5.26
CA TRP A 45 -0.24 -13.50 6.04
C TRP A 45 1.08 -13.23 5.31
N LEU A 46 1.62 -14.21 4.58
CA LEU A 46 2.79 -14.00 3.72
C LEU A 46 2.50 -13.00 2.60
N ILE A 47 1.33 -13.10 1.99
CA ILE A 47 0.88 -12.14 0.96
C ILE A 47 0.70 -10.74 1.56
N ALA A 48 0.19 -10.63 2.79
CA ALA A 48 0.11 -9.36 3.50
C ALA A 48 1.51 -8.73 3.65
N LEU A 49 2.49 -9.50 4.14
CA LEU A 49 3.89 -9.04 4.28
C LEU A 49 4.49 -8.57 2.96
N GLN A 50 4.20 -9.27 1.85
CA GLN A 50 4.61 -8.81 0.52
C GLN A 50 3.97 -7.46 0.16
N GLY A 51 2.68 -7.28 0.46
CA GLY A 51 2.00 -6.00 0.30
C GLY A 51 2.70 -4.88 1.09
N ILE A 52 3.06 -5.14 2.34
CA ILE A 52 3.82 -4.19 3.18
C ILE A 52 5.15 -3.82 2.52
N ALA A 53 5.92 -4.81 2.04
CA ALA A 53 7.21 -4.58 1.38
C ALA A 53 7.05 -3.72 0.12
N ILE A 54 6.06 -4.01 -0.73
CA ILE A 54 5.76 -3.19 -1.92
C ILE A 54 5.40 -1.77 -1.53
N GLY A 55 4.58 -1.60 -0.47
CA GLY A 55 4.21 -0.28 0.02
C GLY A 55 5.42 0.54 0.47
N PHE A 56 6.39 -0.08 1.16
CA PHE A 56 7.64 0.59 1.55
C PHE A 56 8.55 0.92 0.36
N LEU A 57 8.59 0.07 -0.67
CA LEU A 57 9.39 0.33 -1.87
C LEU A 57 8.77 1.44 -2.75
N ALA A 58 7.45 1.49 -2.86
CA ALA A 58 6.73 2.48 -3.66
C ALA A 58 6.54 3.82 -2.93
N GLY A 59 6.43 3.79 -1.60
CA GLY A 59 6.15 4.94 -0.73
C GLY A 59 7.02 6.17 -1.01
N PRO A 60 8.37 6.06 -1.06
CA PRO A 60 9.25 7.20 -1.28
C PRO A 60 9.00 7.90 -2.64
N GLY A 61 8.91 7.14 -3.73
CA GLY A 61 8.65 7.71 -5.06
C GLY A 61 7.27 8.37 -5.14
N TRP A 62 6.26 7.75 -4.52
CA TRP A 62 4.92 8.32 -4.42
C TRP A 62 4.89 9.61 -3.57
N SER A 63 5.62 9.63 -2.46
CA SER A 63 5.78 10.81 -1.60
C SER A 63 6.45 11.97 -2.32
N ASP A 64 7.57 11.71 -3.01
CA ASP A 64 8.29 12.73 -3.78
C ASP A 64 7.47 13.31 -4.92
N HIS A 65 6.64 12.49 -5.58
CA HIS A 65 5.67 12.96 -6.55
C HIS A 65 4.59 13.83 -5.89
N GLN A 66 4.00 13.37 -4.79
CA GLN A 66 2.92 14.09 -4.11
C GLN A 66 3.39 15.39 -3.44
N LEU A 67 4.67 15.54 -3.13
CA LEU A 67 5.23 16.75 -2.51
C LEU A 67 6.00 17.64 -3.51
N ASP A 68 5.96 17.34 -4.80
CA ASP A 68 6.70 18.02 -5.88
C ASP A 68 8.22 18.13 -5.62
N ARG A 69 8.80 17.10 -5.00
CA ARG A 69 10.24 17.03 -4.69
C ARG A 69 11.07 16.47 -5.85
N THR A 70 10.42 15.90 -6.87
CA THR A 70 11.12 15.30 -8.02
C THR A 70 11.75 16.39 -8.90
N PRO A 71 13.09 16.42 -9.05
CA PRO A 71 13.78 17.38 -9.91
C PRO A 71 13.35 17.23 -11.37
N PRO A 72 13.26 18.31 -12.18
CA PRO A 72 12.79 18.25 -13.56
C PRO A 72 13.54 17.23 -14.43
N HIS A 73 14.84 17.08 -14.23
CA HIS A 73 15.70 16.14 -14.97
C HIS A 73 15.52 14.67 -14.56
N ARG A 74 14.87 14.39 -13.43
CA ARG A 74 14.53 13.03 -12.97
C ARG A 74 13.06 12.68 -13.18
N ARG A 75 12.26 13.60 -13.72
CA ARG A 75 10.86 13.32 -14.05
C ARG A 75 10.84 12.37 -15.24
N THR A 76 10.47 11.12 -14.98
CA THR A 76 10.09 10.19 -16.04
C THR A 76 8.92 10.78 -16.84
N SER A 77 8.85 10.47 -18.14
CA SER A 77 7.65 10.79 -18.92
C SER A 77 6.41 10.18 -18.26
N ALA A 78 5.26 10.81 -18.44
CA ALA A 78 4.00 10.30 -17.87
C ALA A 78 3.74 8.83 -18.29
N THR A 79 4.09 8.47 -19.52
CA THR A 79 3.98 7.10 -20.05
C THR A 79 4.94 6.13 -19.38
N ALA A 80 6.21 6.51 -19.20
CA ALA A 80 7.20 5.66 -18.52
C ALA A 80 6.86 5.49 -17.03
N GLY A 81 6.41 6.55 -16.36
CA GLY A 81 5.96 6.49 -14.97
C GLY A 81 4.73 5.60 -14.79
N PHE A 82 3.76 5.70 -15.70
CA PHE A 82 2.60 4.81 -15.70
C PHE A 82 2.99 3.34 -15.93
N ALA A 83 3.83 3.07 -16.93
CA ALA A 83 4.29 1.71 -17.22
C ALA A 83 5.08 1.11 -16.05
N TRP A 84 5.96 1.89 -15.42
CA TRP A 84 6.68 1.46 -14.22
C TRP A 84 5.73 1.18 -13.06
N GLY A 85 4.79 2.09 -12.78
CA GLY A 85 3.78 1.87 -11.75
C GLY A 85 2.94 0.61 -12.00
N LEU A 86 2.55 0.36 -13.24
CA LEU A 86 1.83 -0.85 -13.61
C LEU A 86 2.67 -2.12 -13.34
N LEU A 87 3.95 -2.11 -13.73
CA LEU A 87 4.82 -3.29 -13.61
C LEU A 87 5.28 -3.56 -12.17
N THR A 88 5.69 -2.54 -11.43
CA THR A 88 6.31 -2.73 -10.10
C THR A 88 5.28 -2.75 -8.97
N TYR A 89 4.14 -2.09 -9.15
CA TYR A 89 3.10 -2.02 -8.13
C TYR A 89 1.95 -2.98 -8.41
N TRP A 90 1.35 -2.90 -9.61
CA TRP A 90 0.20 -3.74 -9.96
C TRP A 90 0.58 -5.14 -10.45
N GLY A 91 1.75 -5.29 -11.08
CA GLY A 91 2.26 -6.57 -11.56
C GLY A 91 2.28 -7.65 -10.47
N PRO A 92 2.92 -7.41 -9.30
CA PRO A 92 2.91 -8.37 -8.20
C PRO A 92 1.50 -8.68 -7.66
N ILE A 93 0.63 -7.67 -7.57
CA ILE A 93 -0.76 -7.86 -7.11
C ILE A 93 -1.52 -8.77 -8.07
N LEU A 94 -1.38 -8.55 -9.38
CA LEU A 94 -2.01 -9.38 -10.41
C LEU A 94 -1.44 -10.80 -10.44
N ALA A 95 -0.13 -10.94 -10.25
CA ALA A 95 0.51 -12.25 -10.18
C ALA A 95 -0.01 -13.07 -8.98
N THR A 96 -0.15 -12.44 -7.81
CA THR A 96 -0.73 -13.04 -6.61
C THR A 96 -2.20 -13.42 -6.81
N PHE A 97 -2.96 -12.62 -7.56
CA PHE A 97 -4.33 -12.96 -7.93
C PHE A 97 -4.38 -14.24 -8.77
N MET A 98 -3.60 -14.30 -9.85
CA MET A 98 -3.51 -15.49 -10.70
C MET A 98 -3.04 -16.72 -9.91
N PHE A 99 -2.04 -16.56 -9.05
CA PHE A 99 -1.52 -17.64 -8.23
C PHE A 99 -2.59 -18.19 -7.26
N GLY A 100 -3.38 -17.32 -6.62
CA GLY A 100 -4.48 -17.77 -5.76
C GLY A 100 -5.59 -18.48 -6.50
N LEU A 101 -5.92 -18.07 -7.74
CA LEU A 101 -6.87 -18.81 -8.60
C LEU A 101 -6.37 -20.23 -8.91
N ILE A 102 -5.07 -20.38 -9.19
CA ILE A 102 -4.46 -21.69 -9.48
C ILE A 102 -4.45 -22.55 -8.21
N MET A 103 -4.03 -22.00 -7.08
CA MET A 103 -3.97 -22.70 -5.79
C MET A 103 -5.34 -23.21 -5.35
N ALA A 104 -6.39 -22.39 -5.49
CA ALA A 104 -7.76 -22.81 -5.15
C ALA A 104 -8.22 -24.05 -5.92
N LYS A 105 -7.73 -24.27 -7.15
CA LYS A 105 -8.08 -25.44 -7.99
C LYS A 105 -7.14 -26.63 -7.81
N THR A 106 -5.91 -26.41 -7.38
CA THR A 106 -4.84 -27.43 -7.39
C THR A 106 -4.49 -27.98 -6.01
N LEU A 107 -4.79 -27.23 -4.94
CA LEU A 107 -4.54 -27.66 -3.59
C LEU A 107 -5.42 -28.86 -3.19
N PRO A 108 -4.94 -29.78 -2.32
CA PRO A 108 -5.79 -30.76 -1.66
C PRO A 108 -6.85 -30.09 -0.77
N ASP A 109 -8.03 -30.69 -0.62
CA ASP A 109 -9.15 -30.10 0.13
C ASP A 109 -8.79 -29.74 1.57
N ALA A 110 -7.95 -30.53 2.25
CA ALA A 110 -7.47 -30.25 3.61
C ALA A 110 -6.65 -28.95 3.74
N THR A 111 -6.20 -28.36 2.63
CA THR A 111 -5.41 -27.13 2.60
C THR A 111 -6.15 -25.96 1.98
N ARG A 112 -7.32 -26.20 1.36
CA ARG A 112 -8.17 -25.17 0.77
C ARG A 112 -8.88 -24.37 1.88
N PRO A 113 -9.17 -23.08 1.64
CA PRO A 113 -10.07 -22.34 2.53
C PRO A 113 -11.47 -22.96 2.50
N GLN A 114 -12.13 -22.99 3.66
CA GLN A 114 -13.49 -23.52 3.80
C GLN A 114 -14.45 -22.84 2.82
N SER A 115 -14.35 -21.52 2.67
CA SER A 115 -15.17 -20.76 1.71
C SER A 115 -15.02 -21.22 0.26
N SER A 116 -13.84 -21.70 -0.15
CA SER A 116 -13.66 -22.27 -1.49
C SER A 116 -14.32 -23.65 -1.64
N LEU A 117 -14.35 -24.45 -0.57
CA LEU A 117 -15.05 -25.74 -0.56
C LEU A 117 -16.57 -25.54 -0.61
N ASP A 118 -17.05 -24.46 -0.01
CA ASP A 118 -18.46 -24.05 -0.01
C ASP A 118 -18.89 -23.35 -1.34
N GLY A 119 -17.99 -23.26 -2.32
CA GLY A 119 -18.26 -22.68 -3.64
C GLY A 119 -18.21 -21.14 -3.67
N ASN A 120 -17.70 -20.48 -2.62
CA ASN A 120 -17.56 -19.03 -2.58
C ASN A 120 -16.32 -18.58 -3.36
N VAL A 121 -16.55 -18.04 -4.56
CA VAL A 121 -15.51 -17.51 -5.46
C VAL A 121 -14.71 -16.36 -4.81
N GLY A 122 -15.29 -15.65 -3.84
CA GLY A 122 -14.65 -14.54 -3.13
C GLY A 122 -13.36 -14.91 -2.39
N ALA A 123 -13.23 -16.18 -1.97
CA ALA A 123 -12.02 -16.71 -1.33
C ALA A 123 -10.78 -16.51 -2.20
N SER A 124 -10.95 -16.66 -3.51
CA SER A 124 -9.88 -16.59 -4.50
C SER A 124 -9.44 -15.16 -4.87
N LEU A 125 -10.17 -14.15 -4.42
CA LEU A 125 -9.82 -12.74 -4.55
C LEU A 125 -9.19 -12.19 -3.26
N PHE A 126 -9.42 -12.87 -2.15
CA PHE A 126 -9.14 -12.37 -0.81
C PHE A 126 -7.67 -12.04 -0.56
N GLN A 127 -6.74 -12.90 -0.99
CA GLN A 127 -5.31 -12.67 -0.89
C GLN A 127 -4.85 -11.41 -1.64
N SER A 128 -5.47 -11.13 -2.79
CA SER A 128 -5.11 -9.98 -3.63
C SER A 128 -5.55 -8.68 -2.98
N TRP A 129 -6.73 -8.68 -2.35
CA TRP A 129 -7.22 -7.57 -1.54
C TRP A 129 -6.33 -7.29 -0.34
N VAL A 130 -5.93 -8.34 0.39
CA VAL A 130 -5.02 -8.22 1.53
C VAL A 130 -3.69 -7.59 1.11
N MET A 131 -3.12 -8.04 -0.01
CA MET A 131 -1.89 -7.48 -0.57
C MET A 131 -2.07 -6.00 -0.95
N ALA A 132 -3.13 -5.69 -1.68
CA ALA A 132 -3.42 -4.35 -2.16
C ALA A 132 -3.63 -3.37 -0.99
N PHE A 133 -4.48 -3.72 -0.02
CA PHE A 133 -4.74 -2.88 1.14
C PHE A 133 -3.47 -2.62 1.96
N ASN A 134 -2.63 -3.63 2.18
CA ASN A 134 -1.35 -3.41 2.86
C ASN A 134 -0.42 -2.53 2.01
N ALA A 135 -0.27 -2.78 0.71
CA ALA A 135 0.57 -1.97 -0.18
C ALA A 135 0.13 -0.50 -0.20
N PHE A 136 -1.18 -0.23 -0.36
CA PHE A 136 -1.72 1.13 -0.36
C PHE A 136 -1.57 1.77 1.01
N GLY A 137 -1.86 1.03 2.09
CA GLY A 137 -1.75 1.50 3.45
C GLY A 137 -0.34 2.01 3.77
N TYR A 138 0.68 1.21 3.47
CA TYR A 138 2.08 1.57 3.72
C TYR A 138 2.60 2.66 2.78
N THR A 139 2.20 2.65 1.50
CA THR A 139 2.55 3.72 0.55
C THR A 139 2.07 5.08 1.07
N TRP A 140 0.80 5.17 1.49
CA TRP A 140 0.23 6.42 1.99
C TRP A 140 0.70 6.78 3.40
N LEU A 141 1.10 5.80 4.20
CA LEU A 141 1.76 6.05 5.48
C LEU A 141 3.09 6.78 5.28
N THR A 142 3.90 6.40 4.28
CA THR A 142 5.13 7.12 3.92
C THR A 142 4.84 8.57 3.56
N VAL A 143 3.82 8.84 2.72
CA VAL A 143 3.39 10.21 2.39
C VAL A 143 2.99 11.00 3.63
N TRP A 144 2.28 10.36 4.56
CA TRP A 144 1.87 11.01 5.81
C TRP A 144 3.08 11.38 6.68
N LEU A 145 4.06 10.49 6.82
CA LEU A 145 5.29 10.74 7.57
C LEU A 145 6.12 11.87 6.95
N ASP A 146 6.32 11.83 5.63
CA ASP A 146 7.14 12.81 4.91
C ASP A 146 6.49 14.20 4.86
N SER A 147 5.16 14.26 4.77
CA SER A 147 4.43 15.52 4.85
C SER A 147 4.50 16.13 6.24
N ARG A 148 4.50 15.32 7.32
CA ARG A 148 4.77 15.81 8.68
C ARG A 148 6.17 16.42 8.79
N LYS A 149 7.18 15.73 8.26
CA LYS A 149 8.57 16.22 8.24
C LYS A 149 8.70 17.53 7.46
N ALA A 150 8.06 17.63 6.29
CA ALA A 150 8.05 18.85 5.48
C ALA A 150 7.48 20.06 6.24
N LEU A 151 6.40 19.85 7.01
CA LEU A 151 5.76 20.91 7.79
C LEU A 151 6.63 21.37 8.96
N SER A 152 7.31 20.45 9.66
CA SER A 152 8.24 20.83 10.73
C SER A 152 9.43 21.64 10.21
N GLU A 153 10.01 21.25 9.08
CA GLU A 153 11.14 21.97 8.47
C GLU A 153 10.74 23.40 8.05
N SER A 154 9.54 23.57 7.50
CA SER A 154 9.03 24.89 7.14
C SER A 154 8.77 25.79 8.37
N ALA A 155 8.31 25.21 9.47
CA ALA A 155 8.08 25.96 10.71
C ALA A 155 9.39 26.44 11.35
N THR A 156 10.43 25.60 11.36
CA THR A 156 11.77 25.97 11.86
C THR A 156 12.38 27.12 11.07
N LYS A 157 12.31 27.07 9.73
CA LYS A 157 12.83 28.14 8.87
C LYS A 157 12.12 29.48 9.09
N GLN A 158 10.81 29.46 9.35
CA GLN A 158 10.07 30.68 9.64
C GLN A 158 10.49 31.31 10.98
N SER A 159 10.74 30.50 12.01
CA SER A 159 11.26 30.96 13.30
C SER A 159 12.65 31.61 13.17
N GLU A 160 13.57 30.94 12.46
CA GLU A 160 14.93 31.46 12.24
C GLU A 160 14.96 32.79 11.48
N THR A 161 14.00 33.01 10.57
CA THR A 161 13.92 34.27 9.80
C THR A 161 13.34 35.42 10.62
N GLN A 162 12.54 35.12 11.66
CA GLN A 162 11.94 36.14 12.54
C GLN A 162 12.90 36.62 13.65
N ASP A 163 13.86 35.81 14.08
CA ASP A 163 14.83 36.19 15.12
C ASP A 163 16.00 37.04 14.60
N VAL A 164 16.10 37.23 13.28
CA VAL A 164 17.21 37.97 12.61
C VAL A 164 16.78 39.37 12.14
N GLY A 165 15.50 39.73 12.25
CA GLY A 165 14.93 41.03 11.83
C GLY A 165 14.52 41.91 12.99
#